data_AF-A0A2J9IKN0-F1
#
_entry.id   AF-A0A2J9IKN0-F1
#
_cell.length_a   1.000
_cell.length_b   1.000
_cell.length_c   1.000
_cell.angle_alpha   90.00
_cell.angle_beta   90.00
_cell.angle_gamma   90.00
#
_symmetry.space_group_name_H-M   'P 1'
#
loop_
_entity.id
_entity.type
_entity.pdbx_description
1 polymer ?
#
loop_
_entity_poly.entity_id
_entity_poly.type
_entity_poly.pdbx_seq_one_letter_code
_entity_poly.pdbx_strand_id
1 'polypeptide(L)'
;MEQLRTLLKVERTRLRPDTWQRASQIVERTAELLPQWTELTEGRAAEALVVDDVVCRHLPRRLEAFLAVPDSQKPTAAPELLEQLEQLEQSHLKAVRRLHAVSRIRLESLRAQRGDT
;
A
#
# COMPACT_ATOMS: atom_id res chain seq x y z
N MET A 1 10.27 0.85 -2.68
CA MET A 1 9.37 2.00 -2.48
C MET A 1 9.66 3.19 -3.40
N GLU A 2 10.88 3.72 -3.41
CA GLU A 2 11.22 4.87 -4.28
C GLU A 2 11.01 4.60 -5.77
N GLN A 3 11.35 3.40 -6.24
CA GLN A 3 11.12 2.98 -7.63
C GLN A 3 9.64 3.05 -8.03
N LEU A 4 8.71 2.64 -7.15
CA LEU A 4 7.27 2.75 -7.41
C LEU A 4 6.79 4.20 -7.41
N ARG A 5 7.29 5.03 -6.50
CA ARG A 5 6.99 6.47 -6.51
C ARG A 5 7.45 7.11 -7.82
N THR A 6 8.67 6.78 -8.28
CA THR A 6 9.19 7.24 -9.56
C THR A 6 8.34 6.77 -10.73
N LEU A 7 7.98 5.48 -10.77
CA LEU A 7 7.10 4.92 -11.79
C LEU A 7 5.76 5.65 -11.85
N LEU A 8 5.09 5.83 -10.70
CA LEU A 8 3.81 6.55 -10.63
C LEU A 8 3.95 8.02 -11.04
N LYS A 9 5.08 8.65 -10.77
CA LYS A 9 5.34 10.03 -11.19
C LYS A 9 5.56 10.14 -12.70
N VAL A 10 6.34 9.23 -13.28
CA VAL A 10 6.64 9.19 -14.73
C VAL A 10 5.38 8.86 -15.53
N GLU A 11 4.60 7.90 -15.06
CA GLU A 11 3.44 7.35 -15.79
C GLU A 11 2.12 8.06 -15.46
N ARG A 12 2.18 9.23 -14.80
CA ARG A 12 1.00 9.99 -14.33
C ARG A 12 -0.01 10.30 -15.43
N THR A 13 0.47 10.58 -16.65
CA THR A 13 -0.37 10.92 -17.80
C THR A 13 -0.95 9.70 -18.51
N ARG A 14 -0.36 8.52 -18.30
CA ARG A 14 -0.77 7.24 -18.91
C ARG A 14 -1.75 6.46 -18.01
N LEU A 15 -1.95 6.93 -16.78
CA LEU A 15 -2.91 6.39 -15.82
C LEU A 15 -4.11 7.33 -15.68
N ARG A 16 -5.31 6.74 -15.51
CA ARG A 16 -6.50 7.50 -15.12
C ARG A 16 -6.28 8.12 -13.73
N PRO A 17 -6.77 9.35 -13.45
CA PRO A 17 -6.45 10.06 -12.20
C PRO A 17 -6.78 9.29 -10.92
N ASP A 18 -7.90 8.59 -10.90
CA ASP A 18 -8.40 7.77 -9.79
C ASP A 18 -7.58 6.50 -9.52
N THR A 19 -7.07 5.89 -10.60
CA THR A 19 -6.17 4.73 -10.59
C THR A 19 -4.82 5.14 -10.01
N TRP A 20 -4.29 6.26 -10.50
CA TRP A 20 -3.06 6.85 -9.99
C TRP A 20 -3.18 7.18 -8.50
N GLN A 21 -4.28 7.82 -8.10
CA GLN A 21 -4.53 8.19 -6.71
C GLN A 21 -4.51 6.97 -5.78
N ARG A 22 -5.21 5.89 -6.15
CA ARG A 22 -5.23 4.66 -5.34
C ARG A 22 -3.85 4.01 -5.23
N ALA A 23 -3.16 3.85 -6.36
CA ALA A 23 -1.81 3.31 -6.37
C ALA A 23 -0.86 4.15 -5.50
N SER A 24 -0.94 5.49 -5.60
CA SER A 24 -0.15 6.40 -4.77
C SER A 24 -0.50 6.25 -3.29
N GLN A 25 -1.78 6.14 -2.93
CA GLN A 25 -2.19 5.97 -1.52
C GLN A 25 -1.67 4.66 -0.91
N ILE A 26 -1.68 3.55 -1.65
CA ILE A 26 -1.09 2.28 -1.20
C ILE A 26 0.41 2.46 -0.90
N VAL A 27 1.12 3.13 -1.81
CA VAL A 27 2.55 3.40 -1.68
C VAL A 27 2.83 4.29 -0.47
N GLU A 28 2.14 5.41 -0.33
CA GLU A 28 2.37 6.36 0.77
C GLU A 28 2.04 5.77 2.14
N ARG A 29 0.91 5.09 2.29
CA ARG A 29 0.55 4.41 3.56
C ARG A 29 1.57 3.34 3.95
N THR A 30 2.16 2.64 2.98
CA THR A 30 3.22 1.68 3.27
C THR A 30 4.51 2.38 3.69
N ALA A 31 4.84 3.51 3.06
CA ALA A 31 6.00 4.30 3.41
C ALA A 31 5.93 4.85 4.84
N GLU A 32 4.74 5.19 5.32
CA GLU A 32 4.49 5.62 6.72
C GLU A 32 4.83 4.52 7.74
N LEU A 33 4.79 3.24 7.35
CA LEU A 33 5.12 2.12 8.23
C LEU A 33 6.63 1.81 8.27
N LEU A 34 7.41 2.26 7.28
CA LEU A 34 8.83 1.92 7.15
C LEU A 34 9.67 2.23 8.40
N PRO A 35 9.51 3.38 9.08
CA PRO A 35 10.32 3.70 10.27
C PRO A 35 10.15 2.70 11.41
N GLN A 36 9.01 2.01 11.47
CA GLN A 36 8.66 1.04 12.50
C GLN A 36 8.56 -0.40 11.94
N TRP A 37 9.07 -0.63 10.72
CA TRP A 37 8.82 -1.86 9.99
C TRP A 37 9.32 -3.11 10.71
N THR A 38 10.55 -3.07 11.23
CA THR A 38 11.12 -4.19 11.99
C THR A 38 10.25 -4.59 13.17
N GLU A 39 9.84 -3.61 13.99
CA GLU A 39 8.97 -3.85 15.14
C GLU A 39 7.60 -4.42 14.74
N LEU A 40 7.02 -3.89 13.66
CA LEU A 40 5.74 -4.37 13.12
C LEU A 40 5.84 -5.81 12.61
N THR A 41 6.93 -6.17 11.94
CA THR A 41 7.15 -7.53 11.44
C THR A 41 7.31 -8.54 12.57
N GLU A 42 7.94 -8.16 13.68
CA GLU A 42 8.07 -9.01 14.86
C GLU A 42 6.74 -9.20 15.59
N GLY A 43 5.92 -8.16 15.70
CA GLY A 43 4.64 -8.21 16.41
C GLY A 43 3.47 -8.81 15.60
N ARG A 44 3.49 -8.64 14.27
CA ARG A 44 2.41 -9.01 13.34
C ARG A 44 2.95 -9.37 11.96
N ALA A 45 3.75 -10.44 11.91
CA ALA A 45 4.35 -10.94 10.67
C ALA A 45 3.33 -11.19 9.54
N ALA A 46 2.14 -11.71 9.86
CA ALA A 46 1.12 -12.01 8.84
C ALA A 46 0.58 -10.73 8.16
N GLU A 47 0.22 -9.70 8.93
CA GLU A 47 -0.21 -8.42 8.36
C GLU A 47 0.92 -7.67 7.65
N ALA A 48 2.15 -7.75 8.18
CA ALA A 48 3.31 -7.15 7.53
C ALA A 48 3.60 -7.83 6.19
N LEU A 49 3.48 -9.17 6.10
CA LEU A 49 3.59 -9.91 4.84
C LEU A 49 2.56 -9.43 3.81
N VAL A 50 1.30 -9.22 4.22
CA VAL A 50 0.25 -8.71 3.31
C VAL A 50 0.62 -7.33 2.76
N VAL A 51 1.10 -6.43 3.63
CA VAL A 51 1.55 -5.10 3.19
C VAL A 51 2.71 -5.21 2.21
N ASP A 52 3.72 -6.03 2.53
CA ASP A 52 4.89 -6.27 1.68
C ASP A 52 4.50 -6.86 0.32
N ASP A 53 3.71 -7.93 0.28
CA ASP A 53 3.25 -8.56 -0.95
C ASP A 53 2.47 -7.58 -1.84
N VAL A 54 1.65 -6.72 -1.23
CA VAL A 54 0.91 -5.68 -1.96
C VAL A 54 1.87 -4.74 -2.70
N VAL A 55 2.86 -4.17 -2.01
CA VAL A 55 3.75 -3.17 -2.63
C VAL A 55 4.91 -3.77 -3.41
N CYS A 56 5.44 -4.92 -3.01
CA CYS A 56 6.62 -5.52 -3.64
C CYS A 56 6.25 -6.43 -4.81
N ARG A 57 4.99 -6.91 -4.89
CA ARG A 57 4.59 -7.90 -5.90
C ARG A 57 3.31 -7.53 -6.64
N HIS A 58 2.21 -7.31 -5.94
CA HIS A 58 0.90 -7.20 -6.60
C HIS A 58 0.69 -5.87 -7.32
N LEU A 59 1.00 -4.76 -6.66
CA LEU A 59 0.87 -3.43 -7.24
C LEU A 59 1.81 -3.22 -8.45
N PRO A 60 3.13 -3.51 -8.37
CA PRO A 60 4.02 -3.38 -9.53
C PRO A 60 3.52 -4.19 -10.73
N ARG A 61 3.20 -5.48 -10.53
CA ARG A 61 2.76 -6.37 -11.62
C ARG A 61 1.51 -5.88 -12.34
N ARG A 62 0.54 -5.34 -11.60
CA ARG A 62 -0.70 -4.82 -12.20
C ARG A 62 -0.47 -3.53 -12.97
N LEU A 63 0.37 -2.64 -12.44
CA LEU A 63 0.75 -1.42 -13.15
C LEU A 63 1.56 -1.76 -14.42
N GLU A 64 2.55 -2.64 -14.33
CA GLU A 64 3.34 -3.10 -15.47
C GLU A 64 2.47 -3.74 -16.55
N ALA A 65 1.55 -4.63 -16.16
CA ALA A 65 0.63 -5.26 -17.10
C ALA A 65 -0.24 -4.24 -17.85
N PHE A 66 -0.79 -3.25 -17.13
CA PHE A 66 -1.58 -2.20 -17.75
C PHE A 66 -0.74 -1.25 -18.63
N LEU A 67 0.47 -0.91 -18.21
CA LEU A 67 1.35 -0.02 -18.97
C LEU A 67 1.86 -0.66 -20.26
N ALA A 68 1.90 -1.99 -20.33
CA ALA A 68 2.19 -2.76 -21.53
C ALA A 68 1.03 -2.80 -22.54
N VAL A 69 -0.20 -2.47 -22.13
CA VAL A 69 -1.35 -2.37 -23.03
C VAL A 69 -1.14 -1.20 -24.02
N PRO A 70 -1.43 -1.36 -25.33
CA PRO A 70 -1.36 -0.27 -26.29
C PRO A 70 -2.21 0.94 -25.86
N ASP A 71 -1.73 2.16 -26.07
CA ASP A 71 -2.41 3.37 -25.61
C ASP A 71 -3.84 3.51 -26.16
N SER A 72 -4.12 2.96 -27.35
CA SER A 72 -5.46 2.92 -27.95
C SER A 72 -6.47 2.02 -27.21
N GLN A 73 -5.98 1.02 -26.46
CA GLN A 73 -6.80 0.04 -25.73
C GLN A 73 -6.91 0.36 -24.24
N LYS A 74 -6.05 1.25 -23.71
CA LYS A 74 -6.05 1.67 -22.30
C LYS A 74 -7.39 2.22 -21.79
N PRO A 75 -8.17 3.01 -22.56
CA PRO A 75 -9.48 3.48 -22.09
C PRO A 75 -10.42 2.33 -21.73
N THR A 76 -10.38 1.23 -22.47
CA THR A 76 -11.20 0.03 -22.25
C THR A 76 -10.67 -0.83 -21.10
N ALA A 77 -9.35 -0.91 -20.90
CA ALA A 77 -8.74 -1.68 -19.81
C ALA A 77 -8.70 -0.94 -18.45
N ALA A 78 -8.84 0.40 -18.45
CA ALA A 78 -8.73 1.21 -17.24
C ALA A 78 -9.76 0.88 -16.13
N PRO A 79 -11.04 0.57 -16.42
CA PRO A 79 -11.99 0.14 -15.39
C PRO A 79 -11.57 -1.13 -14.68
N GLU A 80 -11.05 -2.13 -15.41
CA GLU A 80 -10.59 -3.40 -14.82
C GLU A 80 -9.40 -3.16 -13.89
N LEU A 81 -8.41 -2.37 -14.32
CA LEU A 81 -7.29 -2.02 -13.46
C LEU A 81 -7.78 -1.32 -12.18
N LEU A 82 -8.74 -0.39 -12.29
CA LEU A 82 -9.27 0.30 -11.13
C LEU A 82 -9.87 -0.69 -10.13
N GLU A 83 -10.74 -1.59 -10.59
CA GLU A 83 -11.39 -2.59 -9.72
C GLU A 83 -10.36 -3.49 -9.04
N GLN A 84 -9.35 -3.93 -9.78
CA GLN A 84 -8.24 -4.71 -9.20
C GLN A 84 -7.52 -3.91 -8.10
N LEU A 85 -7.22 -2.62 -8.34
CA LEU A 85 -6.57 -1.78 -7.34
C LEU A 85 -7.46 -1.50 -6.12
N GLU A 86 -8.77 -1.40 -6.28
CA GLU A 86 -9.72 -1.27 -5.17
C GLU A 86 -9.69 -2.49 -4.25
N GLN A 87 -9.73 -3.69 -4.83
CA GLN A 87 -9.64 -4.94 -4.06
C GLN A 87 -8.28 -5.06 -3.34
N LEU A 88 -7.20 -4.61 -4.00
CA LEU A 88 -5.87 -4.59 -3.41
C LEU A 88 -5.78 -3.63 -2.24
N GLU A 89 -6.31 -2.42 -2.43
CA GLU A 89 -6.34 -1.37 -1.43
C GLU A 89 -7.14 -1.79 -0.21
N GLN A 90 -8.28 -2.47 -0.37
CA GLN A 90 -9.06 -2.98 0.75
C GLN A 90 -8.27 -3.98 1.60
N SER A 91 -7.58 -4.92 0.94
CA SER A 91 -6.73 -5.92 1.63
C SER A 91 -5.57 -5.24 2.36
N HIS A 92 -4.92 -4.29 1.68
CA HIS A 92 -3.84 -3.47 2.23
C HIS A 92 -4.29 -2.66 3.45
N LEU A 93 -5.38 -1.90 3.34
CA LEU A 93 -5.93 -1.07 4.41
C LEU A 93 -6.27 -1.90 5.65
N LYS A 94 -6.81 -3.10 5.47
CA LYS A 94 -7.11 -3.99 6.59
C LYS A 94 -5.84 -4.39 7.32
N ALA A 95 -4.77 -4.73 6.61
CA ALA A 95 -3.48 -5.06 7.19
C ALA A 95 -2.85 -3.84 7.88
N VAL A 96 -2.78 -2.69 7.21
CA VAL A 96 -2.25 -1.43 7.75
C VAL A 96 -2.96 -1.05 9.06
N ARG A 97 -4.30 -1.08 9.10
CA ARG A 97 -5.07 -0.76 10.32
C ARG A 97 -4.72 -1.68 11.48
N ARG A 98 -4.54 -2.97 11.21
CA ARG A 98 -4.17 -3.95 12.23
C ARG A 98 -2.75 -3.75 12.75
N LEU A 99 -1.82 -3.39 11.86
CA LEU A 99 -0.45 -3.01 12.25
C LEU A 99 -0.45 -1.79 13.18
N HIS A 100 -1.18 -0.72 12.82
CA HIS A 100 -1.28 0.47 13.67
C HIS A 100 -1.97 0.21 15.01
N ALA A 101 -2.99 -0.66 15.05
CA ALA A 101 -3.67 -1.00 16.30
C ALA A 101 -2.71 -1.62 17.33
N VAL A 102 -1.73 -2.40 16.89
CA VAL A 102 -0.71 -2.99 17.77
C VAL A 102 0.22 -1.94 18.35
N SER A 103 0.72 -1.02 17.52
CA SER A 103 1.55 0.09 17.99
C SER A 103 0.81 0.90 19.06
N ARG A 104 -0.50 1.14 18.88
CA ARG A 104 -1.33 1.87 19.83
C ARG A 104 -1.50 1.13 21.16
N ILE A 105 -1.86 -0.16 21.12
CA ILE A 105 -2.04 -0.98 22.33
C ILE A 105 -0.72 -1.10 23.10
N ARG A 106 0.42 -1.25 22.41
CA ARG A 106 1.74 -1.31 23.04
C ARG A 106 2.09 0.01 23.72
N LEU A 107 1.85 1.15 23.08
CA LEU A 107 2.07 2.47 23.66
C LEU A 107 1.17 2.73 24.88
N GLU A 108 -0.12 2.36 24.81
CA GLU A 108 -1.06 2.46 25.93
C GLU A 108 -0.59 1.59 27.11
N SER A 109 -0.12 0.37 26.84
CA SER A 109 0.40 -0.55 27.86
C SER A 109 1.69 -0.03 28.52
N LEU A 110 2.60 0.55 27.73
CA LEU A 110 3.85 1.14 28.24
C LEU A 110 3.59 2.40 29.08
N ARG A 111 2.58 3.21 28.72
CA ARG A 111 2.16 4.37 29.52
C ARG A 111 1.56 3.96 30.86
N ALA A 112 0.68 2.94 30.86
CA ALA A 112 0.11 2.40 32.09
C ALA A 112 1.17 1.80 33.03
N GLN A 113 2.23 1.20 32.49
CA GLN A 113 3.35 0.68 33.27
C GLN A 113 4.29 1.75 33.84
N ARG A 114 4.31 2.96 33.26
CA ARG A 114 5.15 4.07 33.73
C ARG A 114 4.51 4.94 34.83
N GLY A 115 3.26 4.69 35.19
CA GLY A 115 2.60 5.37 36.31
C GLY A 115 2.20 6.83 36.01
N ASP A 116 2.06 7.21 34.74
CA ASP A 116 1.42 8.48 34.37
C ASP A 116 -0.11 8.29 34.44
N THR A 117 -0.66 8.34 35.66
CA THR A 117 -2.09 8.59 35.94
C THR A 117 -2.22 9.87 36.74
#